data_AF-A0A1Y2J3H8-F1
#
_entry.id   AF-A0A1Y2J3H8-F1
#
_cell.length_a   1.000
_cell.length_b   1.000
_cell.length_c   1.000
_cell.angle_alpha   90.00
_cell.angle_beta   90.00
_cell.angle_gamma   90.00
#
_symmetry.space_group_name_H-M   'P 1'
#
loop_
_entity.id
_entity.type
_entity.pdbx_description
1 polymer ?
#
loop_
_entity_poly.entity_id
_entity_poly.type
_entity_poly.pdbx_seq_one_letter_code
_entity_poly.pdbx_strand_id
1 'polypeptide(L)'
;MQSKLNLFGDYCAVNCLTANVPKTLASVHGPLPDSLPLLRLADRFLTYVSVATYVGMTFSTTAADMFHAHYDAKVTTARRVAGAALALHSYVGSIPPLIALCLYRARVEPHLTAGCEVALDVHNRCLSDLVAVQHLFLRRALHLSAHAQLLPLFTETGLWPLRYRRYHLALRYLLYILTDRPALPLAAFRHAWALATTRAAPTWWSDLHLVGCSLPAPCALPFSQFPTPELVQAAIIALPGSLLHDLATQIARSQRLPLLHARLTYLYRHGPPPALSSLCATRAYLSLPTHRQRDALVRLVCSAHPLAVEALRHCRATSVPRADRLCRFCATPGFVEDEVHALLECGDPRLASLRLQFLEKAALVHPGIPHLHFRLPGIAFLDLLLGTENVLPLFGDYVADIFALCLSTPHPLTPAPSSSAPP
;
A
#
# COMPACT_ATOMS: atom_id res chain seq x y z
N MET A 1 -37.37 13.94 -19.59
CA MET A 1 -36.36 13.03 -20.19
C MET A 1 -36.65 12.76 -21.66
N GLN A 2 -37.84 12.26 -22.02
CA GLN A 2 -38.20 11.95 -23.42
C GLN A 2 -37.93 13.11 -24.40
N SER A 3 -38.25 14.35 -24.04
CA SER A 3 -37.97 15.52 -24.89
C SER A 3 -36.48 15.66 -25.24
N LYS A 4 -35.57 15.32 -24.32
CA LYS A 4 -34.12 15.34 -24.60
C LYS A 4 -33.69 14.21 -25.54
N LEU A 5 -34.33 13.04 -25.45
CA LEU A 5 -34.08 11.93 -26.37
C LEU A 5 -34.57 12.26 -27.79
N ASN A 6 -35.71 12.94 -27.91
CA ASN A 6 -36.23 13.41 -29.20
C ASN A 6 -35.24 14.41 -29.83
N LEU A 7 -34.81 15.43 -29.07
CA LEU A 7 -33.80 16.40 -29.54
C LEU A 7 -32.49 15.73 -29.96
N PHE A 8 -32.05 14.70 -29.25
CA PHE A 8 -30.87 13.92 -29.63
C PHE A 8 -31.12 13.14 -30.93
N GLY A 9 -32.30 12.54 -31.09
CA GLY A 9 -32.72 11.89 -32.33
C GLY A 9 -32.73 12.85 -33.53
N ASP A 10 -33.30 14.04 -33.35
CA ASP A 10 -33.34 15.10 -34.37
C ASP A 10 -31.92 15.55 -34.75
N TYR A 11 -31.05 15.75 -33.76
CA TYR A 11 -29.64 16.05 -33.98
C TYR A 11 -28.95 14.96 -34.79
N CYS A 12 -29.15 13.69 -34.45
CA CYS A 12 -28.60 12.57 -35.22
C CYS A 12 -29.11 12.59 -36.66
N ALA A 13 -30.42 12.81 -36.87
CA ALA A 13 -31.01 12.86 -38.20
C ALA A 13 -30.42 13.99 -39.07
N VAL A 14 -30.29 15.21 -38.51
CA VAL A 14 -29.69 16.37 -39.20
C VAL A 14 -28.23 16.13 -39.58
N ASN A 15 -27.49 15.36 -38.77
CA ASN A 15 -26.07 15.08 -39.01
C ASN A 15 -25.82 13.74 -39.72
N CYS A 16 -26.85 13.10 -40.29
CA CYS A 16 -26.75 11.79 -40.95
C CYS A 16 -26.16 10.68 -40.07
N LEU A 17 -26.42 10.74 -38.76
CA LEU A 17 -26.00 9.75 -37.77
C LEU A 17 -27.18 8.86 -37.38
N THR A 18 -26.91 7.60 -37.03
CA THR A 18 -27.92 6.69 -36.48
C THR A 18 -27.53 6.28 -35.05
N ALA A 19 -28.47 6.42 -34.12
CA ALA A 19 -28.25 5.99 -32.74
C ALA A 19 -28.33 4.46 -32.64
N ASN A 20 -27.33 3.85 -32.01
CA ASN A 20 -27.35 2.42 -31.72
C ASN A 20 -28.22 2.15 -30.49
N VAL A 21 -29.54 2.05 -30.69
CA VAL A 21 -30.51 1.85 -29.60
C VAL A 21 -30.21 0.63 -28.73
N PRO A 22 -29.79 -0.55 -29.27
CA PRO A 22 -29.40 -1.68 -28.45
C PRO A 22 -28.26 -1.40 -27.44
N LYS A 23 -27.38 -0.43 -27.73
CA LYS A 23 -26.31 0.01 -26.81
C LYS A 23 -26.73 1.19 -25.93
N THR A 24 -27.90 1.79 -26.16
CA THR A 24 -28.44 2.91 -25.37
C THR A 24 -29.30 2.35 -24.24
N LEU A 25 -28.87 2.57 -23.01
CA LEU A 25 -29.51 2.05 -21.81
C LEU A 25 -30.16 3.18 -21.00
N ALA A 26 -31.20 2.85 -20.24
CA ALA A 26 -31.79 3.74 -19.26
C ALA A 26 -31.52 3.20 -17.84
N SER A 27 -31.06 4.06 -16.94
CA SER A 27 -30.92 3.74 -15.51
C SER A 27 -31.62 4.82 -14.69
N VAL A 28 -32.29 4.40 -13.60
CA VAL A 28 -33.01 5.30 -12.68
C VAL A 28 -32.27 5.34 -11.36
N HIS A 29 -31.73 6.50 -10.99
CA HIS A 29 -31.07 6.69 -9.71
C HIS A 29 -32.02 7.39 -8.73
N GLY A 30 -32.15 6.83 -7.53
CA GLY A 30 -33.08 7.31 -6.50
C GLY A 30 -34.34 6.44 -6.40
N PRO A 31 -35.41 6.94 -5.74
CA PRO A 31 -36.67 6.22 -5.59
C PRO A 31 -37.26 5.85 -6.97
N LEU A 32 -37.63 4.59 -7.13
CA LEU A 32 -38.31 4.13 -8.34
C LEU A 32 -39.76 4.66 -8.36
N PRO A 33 -40.26 5.15 -9.50
CA PRO A 33 -41.67 5.46 -9.66
C PRO A 33 -42.50 4.16 -9.72
N ASP A 34 -43.78 4.22 -9.37
CA ASP A 34 -44.70 3.07 -9.40
C ASP A 34 -44.77 2.42 -10.79
N SER A 35 -44.66 3.22 -11.85
CA SER A 35 -44.53 2.77 -13.23
C SER A 35 -43.32 3.41 -13.89
N LEU A 36 -42.44 2.59 -14.47
CA LEU A 36 -41.30 3.09 -15.23
C LEU A 36 -41.78 3.78 -16.52
N PRO A 37 -41.26 4.98 -16.84
CA PRO A 37 -41.66 5.67 -18.05
C PRO A 37 -41.19 4.91 -19.30
N LEU A 38 -42.03 4.87 -20.34
CA LEU A 38 -41.66 4.23 -21.60
C LEU A 38 -40.81 5.18 -22.44
N LEU A 39 -39.48 5.08 -22.33
CA LEU A 39 -38.56 5.91 -23.10
C LEU A 39 -38.29 5.31 -24.49
N ARG A 40 -38.38 6.16 -25.53
CA ARG A 40 -38.13 5.75 -26.92
C ARG A 40 -37.00 6.56 -27.56
N LEU A 41 -36.22 5.90 -28.42
CA LEU A 41 -35.22 6.53 -29.31
C LEU A 41 -35.26 5.80 -30.66
N ALA A 42 -35.36 6.54 -31.77
CA ALA A 42 -35.50 5.98 -33.12
C ALA A 42 -36.59 4.88 -33.19
N ASP A 43 -37.77 5.21 -32.66
CA ASP A 43 -38.96 4.35 -32.53
C ASP A 43 -38.85 3.08 -31.68
N ARG A 44 -37.68 2.79 -31.10
CA ARG A 44 -37.45 1.63 -30.24
C ARG A 44 -37.46 2.01 -28.77
N PHE A 45 -37.95 1.12 -27.91
CA PHE A 45 -37.92 1.31 -26.47
C PHE A 45 -36.52 1.11 -25.91
N LEU A 46 -36.12 1.98 -24.98
CA LEU A 46 -34.86 1.82 -24.24
C LEU A 46 -35.02 0.71 -23.18
N THR A 47 -33.96 -0.06 -23.00
CA THR A 47 -33.92 -1.10 -21.95
C THR A 47 -33.50 -0.46 -20.62
N TYR A 48 -34.28 -0.72 -19.59
CA TYR A 48 -33.93 -0.34 -18.22
C TYR A 48 -32.93 -1.33 -17.63
N VAL A 49 -31.85 -0.82 -17.05
CA VAL A 49 -30.82 -1.63 -16.40
C VAL A 49 -30.50 -1.10 -15.01
N SER A 50 -30.21 -2.01 -14.10
CA SER A 50 -29.75 -1.64 -12.75
C SER A 50 -28.27 -1.28 -12.71
N VAL A 51 -27.48 -1.78 -13.67
CA VAL A 51 -26.04 -1.56 -13.79
C VAL A 51 -25.69 -1.13 -15.22
N ALA A 52 -24.91 -0.07 -15.36
CA ALA A 52 -24.45 0.43 -16.65
C ALA A 52 -22.99 0.89 -16.58
N THR A 53 -22.25 0.70 -17.68
CA THR A 53 -20.86 1.18 -17.80
C THR A 53 -20.81 2.39 -18.73
N TYR A 54 -20.22 3.48 -18.26
CA TYR A 54 -19.99 4.70 -19.04
C TYR A 54 -18.54 5.13 -18.90
N VAL A 55 -17.82 5.22 -20.03
CA VAL A 55 -16.39 5.59 -20.08
C VAL A 55 -15.54 4.77 -19.09
N GLY A 56 -15.82 3.47 -19.00
CA GLY A 56 -15.10 2.54 -18.11
C GLY A 56 -15.46 2.62 -16.62
N MET A 57 -16.37 3.51 -16.22
CA MET A 57 -16.97 3.58 -14.88
C MET A 57 -18.26 2.78 -14.85
N THR A 58 -18.45 1.96 -13.82
CA THR A 58 -19.68 1.17 -13.65
C THR A 58 -20.55 1.77 -12.56
N PHE A 59 -21.81 2.03 -12.90
CA PHE A 59 -22.80 2.63 -12.02
C PHE A 59 -23.85 1.59 -11.67
N SER A 60 -24.29 1.58 -10.41
CA SER A 60 -25.39 0.78 -9.91
C SER A 60 -26.49 1.69 -9.35
N THR A 61 -27.73 1.31 -9.59
CA THR A 61 -28.94 2.00 -9.09
C THR A 61 -29.53 1.32 -7.85
N THR A 62 -29.11 0.08 -7.58
CA THR A 62 -29.68 -0.78 -6.53
C THR A 62 -28.81 -0.87 -5.28
N ALA A 63 -27.61 -0.27 -5.31
CA ALA A 63 -26.69 -0.22 -4.18
C ALA A 63 -26.69 1.19 -3.56
N ALA A 64 -26.44 1.27 -2.24
CA ALA A 64 -26.30 2.54 -1.54
C ALA A 64 -25.12 3.38 -2.08
N ASP A 65 -24.02 2.72 -2.42
CA ASP A 65 -22.90 3.31 -3.18
C ASP A 65 -23.08 3.00 -4.66
N MET A 66 -23.31 4.03 -5.48
CA MET A 66 -23.51 3.87 -6.92
C MET A 66 -22.28 3.28 -7.63
N PHE A 67 -21.09 3.34 -7.02
CA PHE A 67 -19.85 2.83 -7.60
C PHE A 67 -19.48 1.43 -7.09
N HIS A 68 -20.28 0.80 -6.23
CA HIS A 68 -19.98 -0.53 -5.66
C HIS A 68 -19.59 -1.55 -6.73
N ALA A 69 -20.40 -1.66 -7.79
CA ALA A 69 -20.14 -2.57 -8.90
C ALA A 69 -18.82 -2.26 -9.64
N HIS A 70 -18.41 -0.99 -9.69
CA HIS A 70 -17.11 -0.60 -10.23
C HIS A 70 -15.96 -1.09 -9.36
N TYR A 71 -16.04 -0.91 -8.04
CA TYR A 71 -15.04 -1.42 -7.11
C TYR A 71 -14.88 -2.94 -7.26
N ASP A 72 -15.96 -3.71 -7.27
CA ASP A 72 -15.93 -5.17 -7.42
C ASP A 72 -15.26 -5.61 -8.73
N ALA A 73 -15.62 -4.95 -9.83
CA ALA A 73 -15.03 -5.23 -11.14
C ALA A 73 -13.52 -4.94 -11.16
N LYS A 74 -13.09 -3.83 -10.54
CA LYS A 74 -11.67 -3.47 -10.45
C LYS A 74 -10.89 -4.35 -9.49
N VAL A 75 -11.45 -4.74 -8.35
CA VAL A 75 -10.87 -5.73 -7.44
C VAL A 75 -10.65 -7.05 -8.18
N THR A 76 -11.68 -7.56 -8.86
CA THR A 76 -11.60 -8.83 -9.60
C THR A 76 -10.53 -8.79 -10.69
N THR A 77 -10.50 -7.71 -11.46
CA THR A 77 -9.50 -7.52 -12.53
C THR A 77 -8.09 -7.39 -11.95
N ALA A 78 -7.92 -6.57 -10.90
CA ALA A 78 -6.63 -6.38 -10.23
C ALA A 78 -6.12 -7.69 -9.60
N ARG A 79 -6.99 -8.50 -8.98
CA ARG A 79 -6.64 -9.84 -8.45
C ARG A 79 -6.16 -10.76 -9.56
N ARG A 80 -6.86 -10.79 -10.70
CA ARG A 80 -6.48 -11.62 -11.85
C ARG A 80 -5.12 -11.22 -12.41
N VAL A 81 -4.90 -9.92 -12.61
CA VAL A 81 -3.65 -9.39 -13.15
C VAL A 81 -2.49 -9.56 -12.15
N ALA A 82 -2.73 -9.34 -10.86
CA ALA A 82 -1.78 -9.64 -9.79
C ALA A 82 -1.38 -11.12 -9.77
N GLY A 83 -2.37 -12.02 -9.86
CA GLY A 83 -2.15 -13.45 -9.96
C GLY A 83 -1.30 -13.82 -11.16
N ALA A 84 -1.64 -13.31 -12.35
CA ALA A 84 -0.87 -13.57 -13.57
C ALA A 84 0.57 -13.03 -13.49
N ALA A 85 0.76 -11.83 -12.94
CA ALA A 85 2.09 -11.23 -12.77
C ALA A 85 2.98 -12.05 -11.82
N LEU A 86 2.42 -12.56 -10.73
CA LEU A 86 3.16 -13.37 -9.76
C LEU A 86 3.32 -14.83 -10.21
N ALA A 87 2.41 -15.34 -11.03
CA ALA A 87 2.51 -16.67 -11.64
C ALA A 87 3.70 -16.80 -12.59
N LEU A 88 4.28 -15.70 -13.08
CA LEU A 88 5.55 -15.74 -13.83
C LEU A 88 6.64 -16.49 -13.05
N HIS A 89 6.58 -16.55 -11.72
CA HIS A 89 7.49 -17.31 -10.87
C HIS A 89 7.62 -18.79 -11.30
N SER A 90 6.54 -19.42 -11.75
CA SER A 90 6.58 -20.83 -12.19
C SER A 90 7.37 -21.04 -13.48
N TYR A 91 7.58 -19.98 -14.26
CA TYR A 91 8.28 -20.04 -15.55
C TYR A 91 9.73 -19.53 -15.46
N VAL A 92 9.98 -18.49 -14.66
CA VAL A 92 11.29 -17.82 -14.59
C VAL A 92 12.02 -18.00 -13.25
N GLY A 93 11.46 -18.77 -12.31
CA GLY A 93 11.97 -18.86 -10.95
C GLY A 93 11.66 -17.60 -10.13
N SER A 94 12.38 -17.36 -9.03
CA SER A 94 12.05 -16.24 -8.13
C SER A 94 12.13 -14.90 -8.84
N ILE A 95 11.02 -14.16 -8.84
CA ILE A 95 10.94 -12.81 -9.41
C ILE A 95 11.66 -11.84 -8.46
N PRO A 96 12.67 -11.08 -8.92
CA PRO A 96 13.30 -10.06 -8.10
C PRO A 96 12.28 -8.99 -7.68
N PRO A 97 12.34 -8.48 -6.42
CA PRO A 97 11.38 -7.49 -5.93
C PRO A 97 11.22 -6.26 -6.83
N LEU A 98 12.32 -5.73 -7.38
CA LEU A 98 12.25 -4.56 -8.27
C LEU A 98 11.43 -4.82 -9.54
N ILE A 99 11.56 -6.02 -10.12
CA ILE A 99 10.77 -6.43 -11.29
C ILE A 99 9.30 -6.61 -10.90
N ALA A 100 9.02 -7.22 -9.75
CA ALA A 100 7.66 -7.34 -9.23
C ALA A 100 7.02 -5.96 -8.98
N LEU A 101 7.77 -5.00 -8.44
CA LEU A 101 7.30 -3.62 -8.25
C LEU A 101 7.08 -2.88 -9.58
N CYS A 102 7.88 -3.18 -10.61
CA CYS A 102 7.64 -2.68 -11.97
C CYS A 102 6.32 -3.22 -12.53
N LEU A 103 6.09 -4.55 -12.40
CA LEU A 103 4.84 -5.19 -12.81
C LEU A 103 3.64 -4.64 -12.04
N TYR A 104 3.79 -4.36 -10.74
CA TYR A 104 2.75 -3.70 -9.94
C TYR A 104 2.34 -2.37 -10.56
N ARG A 105 3.30 -1.46 -10.77
CA ARG A 105 3.04 -0.11 -11.32
C ARG A 105 2.46 -0.17 -12.73
N ALA A 106 2.94 -1.09 -13.56
CA ALA A 106 2.52 -1.20 -14.96
C ALA A 106 1.17 -1.91 -15.15
N ARG A 107 0.81 -2.86 -14.27
CA ARG A 107 -0.31 -3.79 -14.52
C ARG A 107 -1.36 -3.80 -13.43
N VAL A 108 -0.97 -3.68 -12.16
CA VAL A 108 -1.90 -3.81 -11.02
C VAL A 108 -2.43 -2.44 -10.58
N GLU A 109 -1.54 -1.49 -10.33
CA GLU A 109 -1.90 -0.13 -9.89
C GLU A 109 -2.94 0.54 -10.80
N PRO A 110 -2.87 0.45 -12.16
CA PRO A 110 -3.87 1.08 -13.02
C PRO A 110 -5.29 0.60 -12.75
N HIS A 111 -5.47 -0.65 -12.32
CA HIS A 111 -6.78 -1.16 -11.93
C HIS A 111 -7.20 -0.67 -10.54
N LEU A 112 -6.25 -0.52 -9.61
CA LEU A 112 -6.51 -0.02 -8.25
C LEU A 112 -6.82 1.48 -8.22
N THR A 113 -6.33 2.26 -9.18
CA THR A 113 -6.57 3.70 -9.30
C THR A 113 -7.60 4.06 -10.37
N ALA A 114 -8.17 3.08 -11.07
CA ALA A 114 -9.11 3.34 -12.17
C ALA A 114 -10.36 4.10 -11.68
N GLY A 115 -10.51 5.35 -12.14
CA GLY A 115 -11.68 6.18 -11.86
C GLY A 115 -11.74 6.72 -10.44
N CYS A 116 -10.62 6.76 -9.71
CA CYS A 116 -10.56 7.29 -8.34
C CYS A 116 -10.84 8.79 -8.26
N GLU A 117 -10.69 9.50 -9.37
CA GLU A 117 -11.04 10.91 -9.54
C GLU A 117 -12.56 11.14 -9.65
N VAL A 118 -13.32 10.10 -9.98
CA VAL A 118 -14.79 10.14 -10.07
C VAL A 118 -15.43 9.45 -8.86
N ALA A 119 -15.01 8.21 -8.58
CA ALA A 119 -15.47 7.41 -7.45
C ALA A 119 -14.54 7.62 -6.26
N LEU A 120 -14.87 8.59 -5.42
CA LEU A 120 -14.12 8.95 -4.23
C LEU A 120 -14.35 7.93 -3.09
N ASP A 121 -13.31 7.66 -2.30
CA ASP A 121 -13.29 6.60 -1.29
C ASP A 121 -13.97 7.00 0.03
N VAL A 122 -15.22 7.51 -0.01
CA VAL A 122 -15.95 7.97 1.17
C VAL A 122 -16.24 6.81 2.14
N HIS A 123 -16.61 5.66 1.60
CA HIS A 123 -16.90 4.45 2.37
C HIS A 123 -15.69 3.52 2.42
N ASN A 124 -15.19 3.26 3.64
CA ASN A 124 -14.04 2.37 3.84
C ASN A 124 -14.24 0.95 3.31
N ARG A 125 -15.49 0.46 3.23
CA ARG A 125 -15.79 -0.90 2.75
C ARG A 125 -15.31 -1.09 1.31
N CYS A 126 -15.65 -0.19 0.40
CA CYS A 126 -15.31 -0.28 -1.03
C CYS A 126 -13.79 -0.20 -1.27
N LEU A 127 -13.09 0.64 -0.50
CA LEU A 127 -11.62 0.77 -0.59
C LEU A 127 -10.89 -0.45 0.00
N SER A 128 -11.45 -1.11 1.01
CA SER A 128 -10.77 -2.17 1.76
C SER A 128 -10.32 -3.36 0.90
N ASP A 129 -11.14 -3.77 -0.06
CA ASP A 129 -10.80 -4.86 -0.97
C ASP A 129 -9.69 -4.48 -1.95
N LEU A 130 -9.68 -3.25 -2.46
CA LEU A 130 -8.58 -2.76 -3.31
C LEU A 130 -7.27 -2.68 -2.53
N VAL A 131 -7.33 -2.19 -1.28
CA VAL A 131 -6.19 -2.15 -0.36
C VAL A 131 -5.67 -3.57 -0.07
N ALA A 132 -6.57 -4.54 0.11
CA ALA A 132 -6.19 -5.94 0.31
C ALA A 132 -5.43 -6.51 -0.90
N VAL A 133 -5.81 -6.14 -2.13
CA VAL A 133 -5.06 -6.53 -3.34
C VAL A 133 -3.65 -5.93 -3.33
N GLN A 134 -3.50 -4.65 -3.01
CA GLN A 134 -2.19 -4.00 -2.89
C GLN A 134 -1.32 -4.74 -1.85
N HIS A 135 -1.83 -4.95 -0.64
CA HIS A 135 -1.09 -5.62 0.43
C HIS A 135 -0.69 -7.05 0.06
N LEU A 136 -1.61 -7.82 -0.54
CA LEU A 136 -1.33 -9.20 -0.94
C LEU A 136 -0.25 -9.25 -2.02
N PHE A 137 -0.32 -8.36 -3.02
CA PHE A 137 0.69 -8.29 -4.06
C PHE A 137 2.07 -7.97 -3.47
N LEU A 138 2.16 -6.93 -2.63
CA LEU A 138 3.44 -6.50 -2.07
C LEU A 138 4.04 -7.54 -1.13
N ARG A 139 3.21 -8.22 -0.32
CA ARG A 139 3.68 -9.34 0.50
C ARG A 139 4.29 -10.45 -0.35
N ARG A 140 3.61 -10.86 -1.42
CA ARG A 140 4.12 -11.92 -2.31
C ARG A 140 5.38 -11.47 -3.07
N ALA A 141 5.42 -10.22 -3.55
CA ALA A 141 6.59 -9.64 -4.20
C ALA A 141 7.83 -9.60 -3.30
N LEU A 142 7.63 -9.55 -1.98
CA LEU A 142 8.67 -9.51 -0.95
C LEU A 142 8.85 -10.87 -0.23
N HIS A 143 8.17 -11.93 -0.67
CA HIS A 143 8.15 -13.26 -0.02
C HIS A 143 7.77 -13.24 1.47
N LEU A 144 6.88 -12.33 1.85
CA LEU A 144 6.39 -12.17 3.22
C LEU A 144 5.11 -12.98 3.47
N SER A 145 4.96 -13.46 4.70
CA SER A 145 3.75 -14.14 5.15
C SER A 145 2.59 -13.17 5.42
N ALA A 146 1.38 -13.70 5.61
CA ALA A 146 0.20 -12.91 5.97
C ALA A 146 0.34 -12.19 7.33
N HIS A 147 1.25 -12.65 8.21
CA HIS A 147 1.47 -12.09 9.54
C HIS A 147 2.52 -10.96 9.58
N ALA A 148 3.22 -10.73 8.47
CA ALA A 148 4.20 -9.65 8.34
C ALA A 148 3.53 -8.28 8.51
N GLN A 149 4.27 -7.35 9.11
CA GLN A 149 3.82 -5.97 9.28
C GLN A 149 3.55 -5.32 7.92
N LEU A 150 2.50 -4.50 7.83
CA LEU A 150 2.11 -3.83 6.59
C LEU A 150 2.99 -2.62 6.28
N LEU A 151 3.45 -1.93 7.31
CA LEU A 151 4.19 -0.67 7.19
C LEU A 151 5.49 -0.79 6.36
N PRO A 152 6.33 -1.83 6.54
CA PRO A 152 7.47 -2.12 5.68
C PRO A 152 7.14 -2.24 4.19
N LEU A 153 5.92 -2.68 3.83
CA LEU A 153 5.51 -2.79 2.43
C LEU A 153 5.56 -1.44 1.71
N PHE A 154 5.40 -0.34 2.44
CA PHE A 154 5.44 1.02 1.90
C PHE A 154 6.81 1.66 2.12
N THR A 155 7.33 1.61 3.35
CA THR A 155 8.60 2.27 3.68
C THR A 155 9.77 1.75 2.86
N GLU A 156 9.73 0.46 2.50
CA GLU A 156 10.83 -0.21 1.82
C GLU A 156 10.68 -0.32 0.29
N THR A 157 9.46 -0.14 -0.23
CA THR A 157 9.20 -0.19 -1.68
C THR A 157 9.02 1.19 -2.32
N GLY A 158 8.85 2.24 -1.50
CA GLY A 158 8.52 3.59 -1.94
C GLY A 158 7.11 3.73 -2.53
N LEU A 159 6.25 2.72 -2.37
CA LEU A 159 4.85 2.82 -2.81
C LEU A 159 4.00 3.50 -1.75
N TRP A 160 3.04 4.28 -2.20
CA TRP A 160 2.09 4.94 -1.31
C TRP A 160 0.96 3.97 -0.96
N PRO A 161 0.46 4.00 0.29
CA PRO A 161 -0.81 3.36 0.62
C PRO A 161 -1.90 3.84 -0.34
N LEU A 162 -2.73 2.91 -0.82
CA LEU A 162 -3.67 3.19 -1.91
C LEU A 162 -4.61 4.37 -1.62
N ARG A 163 -5.03 4.55 -0.35
CA ARG A 163 -5.85 5.69 0.10
C ARG A 163 -5.21 7.05 -0.26
N TYR A 164 -3.92 7.21 0.06
CA TYR A 164 -3.16 8.42 -0.25
C TYR A 164 -2.98 8.59 -1.76
N ARG A 165 -2.69 7.49 -2.46
CA ARG A 165 -2.49 7.51 -3.92
C ARG A 165 -3.74 7.94 -4.68
N ARG A 166 -4.91 7.40 -4.33
CA ARG A 166 -6.20 7.72 -4.96
C ARG A 166 -6.62 9.16 -4.66
N TYR A 167 -6.46 9.62 -3.41
CA TYR A 167 -6.74 11.01 -3.05
C TYR A 167 -5.82 12.01 -3.79
N HIS A 168 -4.53 11.69 -3.92
CA HIS A 168 -3.59 12.49 -4.71
C HIS A 168 -4.04 12.65 -6.17
N LEU A 169 -4.54 11.59 -6.80
CA LEU A 169 -5.06 11.63 -8.17
C LEU A 169 -6.35 12.45 -8.28
N ALA A 170 -7.26 12.34 -7.30
CA ALA A 170 -8.46 13.18 -7.25
C ALA A 170 -8.13 14.67 -7.10
N LEU A 171 -7.15 15.03 -6.26
CA LEU A 171 -6.67 16.41 -6.14
C LEU A 171 -6.06 16.92 -7.46
N ARG A 172 -5.28 16.09 -8.16
CA ARG A 172 -4.71 16.46 -9.47
C ARG A 172 -5.81 16.67 -10.51
N TYR A 173 -6.88 15.89 -10.48
CA TYR A 173 -8.02 16.09 -11.35
C TYR A 173 -8.75 17.41 -11.04
N LEU A 174 -8.93 17.75 -9.76
CA LEU A 174 -9.48 19.05 -9.37
C LEU A 174 -8.61 20.21 -9.88
N LEU A 175 -7.28 20.10 -9.72
CA LEU A 175 -6.34 21.10 -10.22
C LEU A 175 -6.49 21.30 -11.73
N TYR A 176 -6.58 20.20 -12.49
CA TYR A 176 -6.86 20.24 -13.93
C TYR A 176 -8.16 21.01 -14.25
N ILE A 177 -9.25 20.73 -13.55
CA ILE A 177 -10.53 21.44 -13.76
C ILE A 177 -10.38 22.95 -13.52
N LEU A 178 -9.65 23.35 -12.48
CA LEU A 178 -9.50 24.75 -12.10
C LEU A 178 -8.53 25.53 -13.01
N THR A 179 -7.48 24.87 -13.48
CA THR A 179 -6.43 25.47 -14.33
C THR A 179 -6.86 25.51 -15.79
N ASP A 180 -7.24 24.38 -16.36
CA ASP A 180 -7.51 24.25 -17.80
C ASP A 180 -8.95 24.62 -18.15
N ARG A 181 -9.83 24.70 -17.14
CA ARG A 181 -11.22 25.18 -17.23
C ARG A 181 -12.03 24.53 -18.37
N PRO A 182 -12.03 23.19 -18.50
CA PRO A 182 -12.88 22.54 -19.49
C PRO A 182 -14.35 22.87 -19.19
N ALA A 183 -15.10 23.28 -20.21
CA ALA A 183 -16.40 23.93 -20.03
C ALA A 183 -17.40 23.09 -19.20
N LEU A 184 -17.58 21.81 -19.54
CA LEU A 184 -18.55 20.94 -18.86
C LEU A 184 -18.08 20.50 -17.46
N PRO A 185 -16.85 19.99 -17.25
CA PRO A 185 -16.39 19.63 -15.91
C PRO A 185 -16.33 20.83 -14.95
N LEU A 186 -15.92 22.02 -15.43
CA LEU A 186 -15.91 23.22 -14.58
C LEU A 186 -17.32 23.65 -14.19
N ALA A 187 -18.29 23.62 -15.11
CA ALA A 187 -19.68 23.91 -14.81
C ALA A 187 -20.27 22.90 -13.81
N ALA A 188 -20.00 21.61 -14.01
CA ALA A 188 -20.42 20.55 -13.10
C ALA A 188 -19.79 20.72 -11.70
N PHE A 189 -18.50 21.06 -11.64
CA PHE A 189 -17.80 21.30 -10.38
C PHE A 189 -18.38 22.50 -9.62
N ARG A 190 -18.60 23.64 -10.30
CA ARG A 190 -19.25 24.82 -9.70
C ARG A 190 -20.62 24.50 -9.13
N HIS A 191 -21.41 23.71 -9.87
CA HIS A 191 -22.71 23.27 -9.41
C HIS A 191 -22.60 22.34 -8.18
N ALA A 192 -21.70 21.36 -8.21
CA ALA A 192 -21.47 20.43 -7.10
C ALA A 192 -21.01 21.17 -5.82
N TRP A 193 -20.11 22.15 -5.96
CA TRP A 193 -19.67 23.01 -4.87
C TRP A 193 -20.83 23.82 -4.30
N ALA A 194 -21.61 24.51 -5.15
CA ALA A 194 -22.73 25.34 -4.71
C ALA A 194 -23.80 24.52 -3.99
N LEU A 195 -24.15 23.33 -4.50
CA LEU A 195 -25.09 22.43 -3.84
C LEU A 195 -24.59 21.97 -2.46
N ALA A 196 -23.31 21.61 -2.35
CA ALA A 196 -22.72 21.15 -1.09
C ALA A 196 -22.67 22.27 -0.04
N THR A 197 -22.30 23.50 -0.43
CA THR A 197 -22.13 24.61 0.53
C THR A 197 -23.44 25.32 0.88
N THR A 198 -24.41 25.39 -0.03
CA THR A 198 -25.67 26.11 0.22
C THR A 198 -26.81 25.22 0.70
N ARG A 199 -26.81 23.94 0.31
CA ARG A 199 -27.91 22.99 0.64
C ARG A 199 -27.45 21.79 1.45
N ALA A 200 -26.19 21.73 1.87
CA ALA A 200 -25.59 20.58 2.55
C ALA A 200 -25.84 19.25 1.80
N ALA A 201 -25.98 19.31 0.47
CA ALA A 201 -26.26 18.13 -0.34
C ALA A 201 -24.98 17.30 -0.51
N PRO A 202 -25.06 15.95 -0.49
CA PRO A 202 -23.93 15.09 -0.82
C PRO A 202 -23.58 15.26 -2.30
N THR A 203 -22.36 15.69 -2.57
CA THR A 203 -21.81 15.86 -3.91
C THR A 203 -20.36 15.40 -3.96
N TRP A 204 -19.79 15.35 -5.16
CA TRP A 204 -18.37 15.09 -5.35
C TRP A 204 -17.46 16.03 -4.52
N TRP A 205 -17.86 17.28 -4.27
CA TRP A 205 -17.10 18.22 -3.42
C TRP A 205 -17.11 17.83 -1.94
N SER A 206 -18.29 17.49 -1.38
CA SER A 206 -18.37 17.01 0.00
C SER A 206 -17.62 15.71 0.18
N ASP A 207 -17.71 14.81 -0.81
CA ASP A 207 -17.01 13.54 -0.80
C ASP A 207 -15.49 13.73 -0.79
N LEU A 208 -14.98 14.66 -1.62
CA LEU A 208 -13.54 14.96 -1.66
C LEU A 208 -13.04 15.50 -0.32
N HIS A 209 -13.80 16.41 0.30
CA HIS A 209 -13.50 16.94 1.62
C HIS A 209 -13.49 15.83 2.69
N LEU A 210 -14.52 14.97 2.71
CA LEU A 210 -14.62 13.85 3.64
C LEU A 210 -13.46 12.86 3.48
N VAL A 211 -13.05 12.54 2.25
CA VAL A 211 -11.89 11.68 2.00
C VAL A 211 -10.63 12.30 2.61
N GLY A 212 -10.39 13.59 2.37
CA GLY A 212 -9.24 14.31 2.95
C GLY A 212 -9.25 14.34 4.48
N CYS A 213 -10.42 14.46 5.10
CA CYS A 213 -10.59 14.40 6.56
C CYS A 213 -10.41 12.98 7.10
N SER A 214 -10.75 11.96 6.32
CA SER A 214 -10.67 10.54 6.72
C SER A 214 -9.27 9.94 6.63
N LEU A 215 -8.29 10.68 6.08
CA LEU A 215 -6.90 10.24 6.07
C LEU A 215 -6.38 10.10 7.52
N PRO A 216 -5.52 9.10 7.80
CA PRO A 216 -4.94 8.93 9.14
C PRO A 216 -4.28 10.20 9.69
N ALA A 217 -3.63 10.97 8.82
CA ALA A 217 -3.24 12.35 9.06
C ALA A 217 -4.07 13.25 8.12
N PRO A 218 -5.07 13.99 8.62
CA PRO A 218 -5.98 14.76 7.77
C PRO A 218 -5.25 15.76 6.85
N CYS A 219 -5.70 15.83 5.59
CA CYS A 219 -5.18 16.76 4.57
C CYS A 219 -6.32 17.25 3.66
N ALA A 220 -7.36 17.81 4.28
CA ALA A 220 -8.58 18.23 3.60
C ALA A 220 -8.49 19.67 3.07
N LEU A 221 -9.16 19.93 1.94
CA LEU A 221 -9.37 21.29 1.44
C LEU A 221 -10.43 22.02 2.31
N PRO A 222 -10.31 23.34 2.52
CA PRO A 222 -11.34 24.14 3.16
C PRO A 222 -12.71 23.97 2.50
N PHE A 223 -13.73 23.54 3.26
CA PHE A 223 -15.02 23.15 2.68
C PHE A 223 -15.86 24.35 2.19
N SER A 224 -15.89 25.43 2.97
CA SER A 224 -16.79 26.58 2.74
C SER A 224 -16.29 27.57 1.70
N GLN A 225 -15.02 27.49 1.29
CA GLN A 225 -14.43 28.38 0.29
C GLN A 225 -14.36 27.68 -1.07
N PHE A 226 -14.62 28.42 -2.15
CA PHE A 226 -14.39 27.88 -3.49
C PHE A 226 -12.89 27.66 -3.69
N PRO A 227 -12.43 26.46 -4.06
CA PRO A 227 -11.00 26.17 -4.13
C PRO A 227 -10.36 26.91 -5.31
N THR A 228 -9.13 27.41 -5.09
CA THR A 228 -8.29 27.98 -6.14
C THR A 228 -7.22 26.98 -6.57
N PRO A 229 -6.62 27.12 -7.77
CA PRO A 229 -5.50 26.28 -8.21
C PRO A 229 -4.36 26.24 -7.19
N GLU A 230 -4.03 27.38 -6.56
CA GLU A 230 -2.94 27.51 -5.59
C GLU A 230 -3.24 26.73 -4.31
N LEU A 231 -4.48 26.78 -3.83
CA LEU A 231 -4.92 26.03 -2.65
C LEU A 231 -4.85 24.53 -2.89
N VAL A 232 -5.29 24.06 -4.06
CA VAL A 232 -5.23 22.64 -4.42
C VAL A 232 -3.78 22.19 -4.61
N GLN A 233 -2.95 23.01 -5.26
CA GLN A 233 -1.53 22.74 -5.40
C GLN A 233 -0.82 22.66 -4.04
N ALA A 234 -1.15 23.55 -3.11
CA ALA A 234 -0.63 23.49 -1.73
C ALA A 234 -1.04 22.20 -1.02
N ALA A 235 -2.29 21.74 -1.18
CA ALA A 235 -2.74 20.46 -0.63
C ALA A 235 -2.00 19.26 -1.24
N ILE A 236 -1.75 19.28 -2.56
CA ILE A 236 -0.94 18.24 -3.23
C ILE A 236 0.49 18.20 -2.68
N ILE A 237 1.10 19.36 -2.43
CA ILE A 237 2.45 19.48 -1.83
C ILE A 237 2.47 19.06 -0.36
N ALA A 238 1.39 19.33 0.39
CA ALA A 238 1.27 18.96 1.80
C ALA A 238 0.98 17.45 2.01
N LEU A 239 0.36 16.79 1.04
CA LEU A 239 -0.06 15.39 1.15
C LEU A 239 1.10 14.41 1.44
N PRO A 240 2.29 14.50 0.83
CA PRO A 240 3.47 13.74 1.25
C PRO A 240 3.83 13.90 2.73
N GLY A 241 3.68 15.12 3.28
CA GLY A 241 3.94 15.40 4.71
C GLY A 241 2.90 14.72 5.62
N SER A 242 1.64 14.73 5.21
CA SER A 242 0.57 13.96 5.89
C SER A 242 0.87 12.46 5.87
N LEU A 243 1.28 11.88 4.73
CA LEU A 243 1.67 10.48 4.65
C LEU A 243 2.90 10.17 5.52
N LEU A 244 3.91 11.04 5.50
CA LEU A 244 5.08 10.89 6.37
C LEU A 244 4.68 10.86 7.85
N HIS A 245 3.80 11.76 8.28
CA HIS A 245 3.30 11.80 9.66
C HIS A 245 2.56 10.51 10.04
N ASP A 246 1.72 9.99 9.16
CA ASP A 246 1.02 8.71 9.36
C ASP A 246 2.02 7.55 9.52
N LEU A 247 2.96 7.40 8.58
CA LEU A 247 3.99 6.36 8.62
C LEU A 247 4.84 6.47 9.90
N ALA A 248 5.31 7.68 10.25
CA ALA A 248 6.10 7.92 11.45
C ALA A 248 5.32 7.56 12.73
N THR A 249 4.04 7.93 12.80
CA THR A 249 3.16 7.61 13.94
C THR A 249 2.95 6.11 14.08
N GLN A 250 2.74 5.39 12.96
CA GLN A 250 2.60 3.94 12.98
C GLN A 250 3.90 3.23 13.38
N ILE A 251 5.07 3.72 12.93
CA ILE A 251 6.39 3.18 13.35
C ILE A 251 6.55 3.38 14.86
N ALA A 252 6.31 4.60 15.36
CA ALA A 252 6.49 4.93 16.77
C ALA A 252 5.60 4.10 17.69
N ARG A 253 4.40 3.73 17.25
CA ARG A 253 3.45 2.89 18.00
C ARG A 253 3.75 1.39 17.91
N SER A 254 4.54 0.95 16.93
CA SER A 254 4.80 -0.47 16.71
C SER A 254 5.97 -0.98 17.55
N GLN A 255 5.70 -1.99 18.37
CA GLN A 255 6.74 -2.73 19.11
C GLN A 255 7.46 -3.79 18.26
N ARG A 256 7.03 -3.99 17.01
CA ARG A 256 7.57 -5.02 16.10
C ARG A 256 8.66 -4.50 15.19
N LEU A 257 8.80 -3.19 15.04
CA LEU A 257 9.62 -2.58 13.98
C LEU A 257 10.83 -1.82 14.56
N PRO A 258 11.71 -2.46 15.36
CA PRO A 258 12.78 -1.77 16.05
C PRO A 258 13.78 -1.12 15.08
N LEU A 259 14.02 -1.75 13.91
CA LEU A 259 14.89 -1.20 12.87
C LEU A 259 14.32 0.08 12.24
N LEU A 260 13.02 0.08 11.91
CA LEU A 260 12.37 1.31 11.40
C LEU A 260 12.28 2.39 12.47
N HIS A 261 12.16 2.01 13.75
CA HIS A 261 12.21 2.96 14.86
C HIS A 261 13.58 3.62 14.98
N ALA A 262 14.66 2.84 14.86
CA ALA A 262 16.03 3.34 14.84
C ALA A 262 16.24 4.30 13.66
N ARG A 263 15.77 3.93 12.47
CA ARG A 263 15.81 4.79 11.28
C ARG A 263 15.08 6.11 11.49
N LEU A 264 13.84 6.05 11.99
CA LEU A 264 13.04 7.23 12.27
C LEU A 264 13.74 8.16 13.27
N THR A 265 14.27 7.57 14.34
CA THR A 265 15.02 8.30 15.38
C THR A 265 16.25 8.98 14.79
N TYR A 266 16.99 8.28 13.93
CA TYR A 266 18.15 8.86 13.24
C TYR A 266 17.74 10.04 12.37
N LEU A 267 16.72 9.88 11.52
CA LEU A 267 16.22 10.93 10.63
C LEU A 267 15.78 12.20 11.36
N TYR A 268 15.13 12.07 12.52
CA TYR A 268 14.70 13.24 13.30
C TYR A 268 15.81 13.89 14.13
N ARG A 269 16.84 13.13 14.54
CA ARG A 269 17.95 13.65 15.34
C ARG A 269 19.09 14.21 14.50
N HIS A 270 19.24 13.71 13.28
CA HIS A 270 20.38 13.98 12.43
C HIS A 270 19.91 14.40 11.04
N GLY A 271 19.87 15.71 10.80
CA GLY A 271 19.62 16.28 9.48
C GLY A 271 18.47 17.30 9.43
N PRO A 272 18.12 17.75 8.22
CA PRO A 272 16.93 18.56 8.00
C PRO A 272 15.65 17.75 8.27
N PRO A 273 14.49 18.43 8.42
CA PRO A 273 13.21 17.74 8.56
C PRO A 273 13.05 16.65 7.50
N PRO A 274 12.70 15.40 7.90
CA PRO A 274 12.68 14.29 6.98
C PRO A 274 11.68 14.53 5.85
N ALA A 275 12.10 14.24 4.62
CA ALA A 275 11.18 14.16 3.49
C ALA A 275 10.52 12.78 3.45
N LEU A 276 9.38 12.67 2.78
CA LEU A 276 8.72 11.36 2.60
C LEU A 276 9.66 10.33 1.97
N SER A 277 10.50 10.73 1.00
CA SER A 277 11.46 9.85 0.32
C SER A 277 12.53 9.27 1.26
N SER A 278 12.83 9.92 2.39
CA SER A 278 13.77 9.38 3.37
C SER A 278 13.20 8.12 4.05
N LEU A 279 11.88 8.10 4.29
CA LEU A 279 11.19 7.01 4.98
C LEU A 279 10.51 6.02 4.03
N CYS A 280 9.98 6.51 2.91
CA CYS A 280 9.22 5.77 1.91
C CYS A 280 9.97 5.81 0.57
N ALA A 281 10.91 4.88 0.41
CA ALA A 281 11.70 4.73 -0.81
C ALA A 281 12.07 3.27 -1.03
N THR A 282 12.29 2.91 -2.29
CA THR A 282 12.85 1.60 -2.66
C THR A 282 14.23 1.44 -2.03
N ARG A 283 14.42 0.46 -1.13
CA ARG A 283 15.70 0.26 -0.46
C ARG A 283 16.69 -0.52 -1.31
N ALA A 284 17.97 -0.16 -1.17
CA ALA A 284 19.08 -0.76 -1.93
C ALA A 284 19.18 -2.28 -1.74
N TYR A 285 18.84 -2.81 -0.56
CA TYR A 285 18.87 -4.25 -0.32
C TYR A 285 17.84 -5.04 -1.14
N LEU A 286 16.81 -4.40 -1.70
CA LEU A 286 15.88 -5.04 -2.65
C LEU A 286 16.52 -5.30 -4.01
N SER A 287 17.64 -4.64 -4.30
CA SER A 287 18.42 -4.74 -5.55
C SER A 287 19.54 -5.77 -5.48
N LEU A 288 19.82 -6.38 -4.32
CA LEU A 288 20.88 -7.38 -4.18
C LEU A 288 20.68 -8.53 -5.17
N PRO A 289 21.73 -9.12 -5.76
CA PRO A 289 21.60 -10.14 -6.81
C PRO A 289 21.04 -11.46 -6.29
N THR A 290 21.42 -11.84 -5.07
CA THR A 290 21.08 -13.13 -4.47
C THR A 290 19.71 -13.07 -3.78
N HIS A 291 18.81 -14.00 -4.13
CA HIS A 291 17.49 -14.12 -3.49
C HIS A 291 17.61 -14.30 -1.98
N ARG A 292 18.53 -15.16 -1.54
CA ARG A 292 18.84 -15.43 -0.13
C ARG A 292 19.11 -14.16 0.69
N GLN A 293 19.96 -13.27 0.16
CA GLN A 293 20.32 -12.02 0.83
C GLN A 293 19.12 -11.07 0.92
N ARG A 294 18.37 -10.91 -0.19
CA ARG A 294 17.15 -10.08 -0.22
C ARG A 294 16.11 -10.57 0.78
N ASP A 295 15.81 -11.87 0.76
CA ASP A 295 14.82 -12.50 1.63
C ASP A 295 15.17 -12.32 3.11
N ALA A 296 16.43 -12.57 3.48
CA ALA A 296 16.90 -12.41 4.84
C ALA A 296 16.74 -10.97 5.36
N LEU A 297 17.17 -9.97 4.58
CA LEU A 297 17.09 -8.56 4.98
C LEU A 297 15.64 -8.05 5.01
N VAL A 298 14.83 -8.44 4.04
CA VAL A 298 13.40 -8.10 4.01
C VAL A 298 12.69 -8.70 5.24
N ARG A 299 12.93 -9.97 5.56
CA ARG A 299 12.33 -10.63 6.73
C ARG A 299 12.81 -10.03 8.04
N LEU A 300 14.07 -9.61 8.11
CA LEU A 300 14.62 -8.89 9.25
C LEU A 300 13.86 -7.59 9.50
N VAL A 301 13.72 -6.72 8.49
CA VAL A 301 13.02 -5.44 8.65
C VAL A 301 11.51 -5.58 8.86
N CYS A 302 10.90 -6.61 8.26
CA CYS A 302 9.46 -6.81 8.30
C CYS A 302 8.95 -7.60 9.52
N SER A 303 9.84 -7.94 10.46
CA SER A 303 9.52 -8.77 11.63
C SER A 303 8.91 -10.13 11.22
N ALA A 304 9.46 -10.72 10.16
CA ALA A 304 9.03 -12.00 9.58
C ALA A 304 10.16 -13.06 9.65
N HIS A 305 11.06 -12.90 10.61
CA HIS A 305 12.26 -13.71 10.80
C HIS A 305 12.06 -14.84 11.84
N PRO A 306 12.94 -15.87 11.87
CA PRO A 306 12.78 -17.04 12.73
C PRO A 306 13.18 -16.85 14.20
N LEU A 307 13.69 -15.67 14.58
CA LEU A 307 14.07 -15.36 15.95
C LEU A 307 12.88 -15.50 16.92
N ALA A 308 13.12 -15.95 18.14
CA ALA A 308 12.08 -16.28 19.12
C ALA A 308 11.19 -15.08 19.44
N VAL A 309 11.72 -13.85 19.39
CA VAL A 309 10.92 -12.63 19.60
C VAL A 309 9.73 -12.54 18.63
N GLU A 310 9.84 -13.06 17.40
CA GLU A 310 8.73 -13.10 16.45
C GLU A 310 8.11 -14.51 16.31
N ALA A 311 8.91 -15.58 16.34
CA ALA A 311 8.39 -16.94 16.20
C ALA A 311 7.41 -17.32 17.32
N LEU A 312 7.69 -16.94 18.58
CA LEU A 312 6.85 -17.26 19.73
C LEU A 312 5.65 -16.32 19.91
N ARG A 313 5.59 -15.23 19.13
CA ARG A 313 4.42 -14.34 19.08
C ARG A 313 3.18 -15.06 18.54
N HIS A 314 3.40 -16.08 17.69
CA HIS A 314 2.36 -16.78 16.94
C HIS A 314 2.18 -18.24 17.38
N CYS A 315 2.69 -18.63 18.56
CA CYS A 315 2.50 -19.97 19.11
C CYS A 315 1.00 -20.26 19.35
N ARG A 316 0.54 -21.41 18.86
CA ARG A 316 -0.88 -21.78 18.73
C ARG A 316 -1.67 -21.86 20.05
N ALA A 317 -0.99 -22.04 21.19
CA ALA A 317 -1.64 -22.22 22.49
C ALA A 317 -1.88 -20.90 23.24
N THR A 318 -0.88 -20.01 23.25
CA THR A 318 -0.91 -18.69 23.90
C THR A 318 0.24 -17.84 23.35
N SER A 319 -0.01 -16.54 23.14
CA SER A 319 1.08 -15.59 22.82
C SER A 319 2.05 -15.51 23.99
N VAL A 320 3.29 -15.97 23.80
CA VAL A 320 4.34 -15.90 24.82
C VAL A 320 4.69 -14.43 25.08
N PRO A 321 4.68 -13.93 26.33
CA PRO A 321 5.12 -12.57 26.66
C PRO A 321 6.55 -12.32 26.18
N ARG A 322 6.90 -11.08 25.79
CA ARG A 322 8.22 -10.78 25.21
C ARG A 322 9.37 -11.19 26.13
N ALA A 323 9.23 -10.99 27.44
CA ALA A 323 10.25 -11.32 28.44
C ALA A 323 10.58 -12.82 28.49
N ASP A 324 9.62 -13.68 28.12
CA ASP A 324 9.76 -15.14 28.16
C ASP A 324 10.23 -15.73 26.82
N ARG A 325 10.47 -14.88 25.81
CA ARG A 325 10.98 -15.31 24.49
C ARG A 325 12.51 -15.43 24.52
N LEU A 326 12.99 -16.23 25.46
CA LEU A 326 14.42 -16.37 25.77
C LEU A 326 15.22 -16.87 24.57
N CYS A 327 16.52 -16.56 24.55
CA CYS A 327 17.43 -17.02 23.53
C CYS A 327 17.64 -18.54 23.60
N ARG A 328 17.35 -19.26 22.50
CA ARG A 328 17.54 -20.72 22.43
C ARG A 328 18.99 -21.15 22.41
N PHE A 329 19.91 -20.22 22.14
CA PHE A 329 21.32 -20.49 21.94
C PHE A 329 22.12 -20.39 23.24
N CYS A 330 22.10 -19.22 23.88
CA CYS A 330 22.83 -19.04 25.13
C CYS A 330 22.08 -19.59 26.36
N ALA A 331 20.74 -19.73 26.28
CA ALA A 331 19.88 -20.12 27.39
C ALA A 331 20.07 -19.27 28.67
N THR A 332 20.69 -18.09 28.56
CA THR A 332 20.95 -17.21 29.69
C THR A 332 19.64 -16.56 30.14
N PRO A 333 19.27 -16.64 31.44
CA PRO A 333 18.08 -16.01 31.95
C PRO A 333 18.05 -14.49 31.66
N GLY A 334 16.91 -13.99 31.22
CA GLY A 334 16.70 -12.56 30.93
C GLY A 334 17.13 -12.09 29.54
N PHE A 335 17.80 -12.92 28.75
CA PHE A 335 18.17 -12.57 27.37
C PHE A 335 17.10 -13.05 26.38
N VAL A 336 16.42 -12.10 25.74
CA VAL A 336 15.42 -12.36 24.70
C VAL A 336 16.12 -12.61 23.36
N GLU A 337 15.64 -13.57 22.57
CA GLU A 337 16.11 -13.80 21.19
C GLU A 337 15.55 -12.72 20.23
N ASP A 338 16.06 -11.51 20.35
CA ASP A 338 15.76 -10.41 19.44
C ASP A 338 16.89 -10.16 18.43
N GLU A 339 16.66 -9.21 17.52
CA GLU A 339 17.55 -8.90 16.42
C GLU A 339 18.94 -8.47 16.93
N VAL A 340 18.98 -7.66 17.99
CA VAL A 340 20.25 -7.19 18.57
C VAL A 340 20.96 -8.34 19.27
N HIS A 341 20.25 -9.09 20.11
CA HIS A 341 20.88 -10.19 20.84
C HIS A 341 21.44 -11.24 19.88
N ALA A 342 20.62 -11.74 18.95
CA ALA A 342 21.03 -12.82 18.05
C ALA A 342 22.10 -12.40 17.05
N LEU A 343 22.03 -11.17 16.50
CA LEU A 343 22.97 -10.70 15.48
C LEU A 343 24.22 -10.04 16.06
N LEU A 344 24.21 -9.50 17.28
CA LEU A 344 25.29 -8.64 17.76
C LEU A 344 25.85 -9.01 19.11
N GLU A 345 25.17 -9.78 19.96
CA GLU A 345 25.56 -9.95 21.38
C GLU A 345 25.71 -11.40 21.81
N CYS A 346 24.93 -12.34 21.28
CA CYS A 346 24.82 -13.70 21.78
C CYS A 346 26.18 -14.40 21.93
N GLY A 347 26.41 -15.02 23.09
CA GLY A 347 27.68 -15.69 23.42
C GLY A 347 27.79 -17.13 22.89
N ASP A 348 26.75 -17.68 22.24
CA ASP A 348 26.84 -19.03 21.66
C ASP A 348 27.97 -19.09 20.62
N PRO A 349 28.87 -20.09 20.68
CA PRO A 349 30.04 -20.16 19.81
C PRO A 349 29.72 -20.13 18.31
N ARG A 350 28.56 -20.68 17.89
CA ARG A 350 28.16 -20.72 16.47
C ARG A 350 27.78 -19.33 15.98
N LEU A 351 26.97 -18.59 16.75
CA LEU A 351 26.61 -17.21 16.43
C LEU A 351 27.82 -16.28 16.54
N ALA A 352 28.67 -16.47 17.56
CA ALA A 352 29.89 -15.69 17.73
C ALA A 352 30.86 -15.87 16.56
N SER A 353 31.02 -17.09 16.05
CA SER A 353 31.86 -17.38 14.88
C SER A 353 31.34 -16.67 13.63
N LEU A 354 30.03 -16.75 13.34
CA LEU A 354 29.42 -16.05 12.20
C LEU A 354 29.60 -14.53 12.30
N ARG A 355 29.39 -13.97 13.50
CA ARG A 355 29.56 -12.53 13.77
C ARG A 355 31.00 -12.07 13.54
N LEU A 356 31.98 -12.84 14.04
CA LEU A 356 33.40 -12.51 13.86
C LEU A 356 33.77 -12.50 12.37
N GLN A 357 33.39 -13.55 11.63
CA GLN A 357 33.63 -13.63 10.19
C GLN A 357 32.97 -12.48 9.43
N PHE A 358 31.75 -12.10 9.80
CA PHE A 358 31.07 -10.96 9.22
C PHE A 358 31.84 -9.65 9.49
N LEU A 359 32.20 -9.38 10.75
CA LEU A 359 32.88 -8.15 11.14
C LEU A 359 34.26 -8.01 10.47
N GLU A 360 35.02 -9.11 10.36
CA GLU A 360 36.31 -9.14 9.65
C GLU A 360 36.12 -8.77 8.18
N LYS A 361 35.18 -9.42 7.48
CA LYS A 361 34.90 -9.12 6.06
C LYS A 361 34.36 -7.71 5.87
N ALA A 362 33.47 -7.25 6.76
CA ALA A 362 32.90 -5.91 6.70
C ALA A 362 33.95 -4.82 6.94
N ALA A 363 34.94 -5.07 7.82
CA ALA A 363 36.04 -4.16 8.08
C ALA A 363 36.95 -3.97 6.84
N LEU A 364 37.13 -5.03 6.04
CA LEU A 364 37.90 -4.94 4.78
C LEU A 364 37.21 -4.04 3.75
N VAL A 365 35.88 -4.08 3.68
CA VAL A 365 35.09 -3.30 2.71
C VAL A 365 34.82 -1.88 3.22
N HIS A 366 34.63 -1.73 4.53
CA HIS A 366 34.34 -0.46 5.18
C HIS A 366 35.07 -0.39 6.55
N PRO A 367 36.31 0.15 6.58
CA PRO A 367 37.17 0.15 7.79
C PRO A 367 36.55 0.79 9.04
N GLY A 368 35.55 1.67 8.88
CA GLY A 368 34.83 2.27 10.00
C GLY A 368 33.88 1.31 10.74
N ILE A 369 33.53 0.14 10.19
CA ILE A 369 32.51 -0.75 10.75
C ILE A 369 32.83 -1.22 12.18
N PRO A 370 34.05 -1.70 12.50
CA PRO A 370 34.39 -2.09 13.86
C PRO A 370 34.20 -0.93 14.85
N HIS A 371 34.67 0.28 14.51
CA HIS A 371 34.51 1.45 15.38
C HIS A 371 33.05 1.82 15.59
N LEU A 372 32.22 1.73 14.55
CA LEU A 372 30.79 2.03 14.62
C LEU A 372 30.03 0.99 15.44
N HIS A 373 30.41 -0.29 15.36
CA HIS A 373 29.83 -1.37 16.16
C HIS A 373 29.94 -1.11 17.67
N PHE A 374 31.09 -0.57 18.12
CA PHE A 374 31.31 -0.23 19.53
C PHE A 374 30.66 1.09 19.96
N ARG A 375 30.49 2.05 19.04
CA ARG A 375 29.99 3.39 19.38
C ARG A 375 28.48 3.53 19.30
N LEU A 376 27.82 2.77 18.44
CA LEU A 376 26.40 2.89 18.20
C LEU A 376 25.62 1.88 19.05
N PRO A 377 24.41 2.25 19.53
CA PRO A 377 23.47 1.26 20.05
C PRO A 377 23.22 0.17 19.02
N GLY A 378 23.09 -1.10 19.46
CA GLY A 378 23.03 -2.26 18.56
C GLY A 378 21.98 -2.12 17.44
N ILE A 379 20.77 -1.65 17.77
CA ILE A 379 19.71 -1.47 16.76
C ILE A 379 20.03 -0.35 15.74
N ALA A 380 20.71 0.72 16.17
CA ALA A 380 21.14 1.79 15.29
C ALA A 380 22.28 1.33 14.37
N PHE A 381 23.17 0.47 14.89
CA PHE A 381 24.19 -0.18 14.08
C PHE A 381 23.57 -1.09 13.01
N LEU A 382 22.55 -1.89 13.34
CA LEU A 382 21.84 -2.72 12.35
C LEU A 382 21.15 -1.88 11.26
N ASP A 383 20.50 -0.77 11.60
CA ASP A 383 19.91 0.12 10.58
C ASP A 383 20.99 0.80 9.71
N LEU A 384 22.13 1.17 10.29
CA LEU A 384 23.28 1.67 9.53
C LEU A 384 23.75 0.64 8.50
N LEU A 385 23.86 -0.63 8.89
CA LEU A 385 24.25 -1.71 7.97
C LEU A 385 23.25 -1.84 6.80
N LEU A 386 21.95 -1.70 7.06
CA LEU A 386 20.90 -1.70 6.02
C LEU A 386 20.99 -0.51 5.05
N GLY A 387 21.64 0.58 5.46
CA GLY A 387 21.89 1.76 4.64
C GLY A 387 23.25 1.77 3.93
N THR A 388 24.17 0.85 4.25
CA THR A 388 25.55 0.89 3.75
C THR A 388 25.73 -0.05 2.55
N GLU A 389 25.61 0.49 1.33
CA GLU A 389 25.52 -0.31 0.09
C GLU A 389 26.64 -1.34 -0.08
N ASN A 390 27.89 -0.98 0.17
CA ASN A 390 29.04 -1.87 0.00
C ASN A 390 29.04 -3.05 1.00
N VAL A 391 28.36 -2.90 2.15
CA VAL A 391 28.31 -3.92 3.21
C VAL A 391 27.06 -4.80 3.08
N LEU A 392 26.04 -4.35 2.33
CA LEU A 392 24.76 -5.04 2.19
C LEU A 392 24.87 -6.52 1.77
N PRO A 393 25.69 -6.93 0.78
CA PRO A 393 25.79 -8.33 0.41
C PRO A 393 26.30 -9.19 1.58
N LEU A 394 27.36 -8.73 2.26
CA LEU A 394 27.95 -9.41 3.41
C LEU A 394 26.97 -9.50 4.58
N PHE A 395 26.25 -8.41 4.85
CA PHE A 395 25.24 -8.38 5.90
C PHE A 395 24.05 -9.29 5.57
N GLY A 396 23.62 -9.33 4.30
CA GLY A 396 22.57 -10.23 3.84
C GLY A 396 22.93 -11.70 4.01
N ASP A 397 24.15 -12.10 3.66
CA ASP A 397 24.61 -13.49 3.87
C ASP A 397 24.70 -13.83 5.36
N TYR A 398 25.25 -12.91 6.16
CA TYR A 398 25.34 -13.07 7.62
C TYR A 398 23.98 -13.29 8.27
N VAL A 399 22.99 -12.44 7.96
CA VAL A 399 21.62 -12.58 8.48
C VAL A 399 20.99 -13.88 7.99
N ALA A 400 21.23 -14.27 6.74
CA ALA A 400 20.72 -15.52 6.19
C ALA A 400 21.31 -16.76 6.88
N ASP A 401 22.60 -16.74 7.20
CA ASP A 401 23.28 -17.82 7.94
C ASP A 401 22.72 -17.97 9.35
N ILE A 402 22.50 -16.85 10.06
CA ILE A 402 21.87 -16.87 11.38
C ILE A 402 20.43 -17.38 11.30
N PHE A 403 19.66 -16.96 10.31
CA PHE A 403 18.28 -17.45 10.13
C PHE A 403 18.25 -18.94 9.84
N ALA A 404 19.16 -19.45 9.01
CA ALA A 404 19.28 -20.89 8.75
C ALA A 404 19.60 -21.65 10.04
N LEU A 405 20.52 -21.13 10.87
CA LEU A 405 20.87 -21.72 12.16
C LEU A 405 19.70 -21.70 13.16
N CYS A 406 18.90 -20.64 13.18
CA CYS A 406 17.68 -20.56 14.00
C CYS A 406 16.61 -21.55 13.56
N LEU A 407 16.50 -21.83 12.25
CA LEU A 407 15.55 -22.81 11.72
C LEU A 407 15.98 -24.25 11.99
N SER A 408 17.29 -24.54 12.01
CA SER A 408 17.81 -25.87 12.34
C SER A 408 17.90 -26.15 13.83
N THR A 409 17.85 -25.11 14.67
CA THR A 409 17.88 -25.23 16.14
C THR A 409 16.48 -24.98 16.72
N PRO A 410 15.72 -26.00 17.13
CA PRO A 410 14.36 -25.81 17.63
C PRO A 410 14.35 -25.01 18.93
N HIS A 411 13.34 -24.15 19.11
CA HIS A 411 13.14 -23.43 20.36
C HIS A 411 12.47 -24.38 21.39
N PRO A 412 12.87 -24.39 22.67
CA PRO A 412 12.29 -25.29 23.68
C PRO A 412 10.76 -25.21 23.81
N LEU A 413 10.21 -24.00 23.59
CA LEU A 413 8.77 -23.72 23.65
C LEU A 413 8.01 -23.96 22.33
N THR A 414 8.69 -24.30 21.23
CA THR A 414 8.02 -24.66 19.97
C THR A 414 7.82 -26.17 19.90
N PRO A 415 6.58 -26.67 19.70
CA PRO A 415 6.36 -28.10 19.48
C PRO A 415 7.05 -28.53 18.19
N ALA A 416 7.61 -29.75 18.18
CA ALA A 416 8.20 -30.34 16.99
C ALA A 416 7.19 -30.32 15.83
N PRO A 417 7.61 -30.04 14.58
CA PRO A 417 6.69 -30.02 13.46
C PRO A 417 6.07 -31.40 13.26
N SER A 418 4.74 -31.50 13.42
CA SER A 418 3.98 -32.69 13.02
C SER A 418 4.13 -32.88 11.51
N SER A 419 4.57 -34.06 11.09
CA SER A 419 4.94 -34.45 9.72
C SER A 419 3.79 -34.51 8.70
N SER A 420 2.78 -33.64 8.79
CA SER A 420 1.58 -33.71 7.94
C SER A 420 0.99 -32.33 7.65
N ALA A 421 1.56 -31.62 6.67
CA ALA A 421 0.83 -30.64 5.85
C ALA A 421 1.64 -30.38 4.55
N PRO A 422 1.07 -30.64 3.35
CA PRO A 422 1.71 -30.27 2.08
C PRO A 422 1.52 -28.77 1.76
N PRO A 423 2.30 -28.21 0.80
CA PRO A 423 2.53 -26.78 0.61
C PRO A 423 1.32 -25.92 0.20
#